data_AF-A0A238KQN4-F1
#
_entry.id   AF-A0A238KQN4-F1
#
_cell.length_a   1.000
_cell.length_b   1.000
_cell.length_c   1.000
_cell.angle_alpha   90.00
_cell.angle_beta   90.00
_cell.angle_gamma   90.00
#
_symmetry.space_group_name_H-M   'P 1'
#
loop_
_entity.id
_entity.type
_entity.pdbx_description
1 polymer ?
#
loop_
_entity_poly.entity_id
_entity_poly.type
_entity_poly.pdbx_seq_one_letter_code
_entity_poly.pdbx_strand_id
1 'polypeptide(L)'
;MAYHVNRELFANVVEAAVLDEEFRARLLDNPSSTMNSVGMCVPDYSIGEFNEVFRNRVDPLLAEAQRILQANMPLSVKNLPSFSCAACTVAAWTVAAIIVAVGAAGVATLTLTSAPVIALASFVGTSALAALVFIQSLGATIGGGILAVAKAICTWIGACP
;
A
#
# COMPACT_ATOMS: atom_id res chain seq x y z
N MET A 1 -12.05 6.57 5.04
CA MET A 1 -11.19 7.62 5.65
C MET A 1 -9.76 7.12 5.93
N ALA A 2 -9.52 5.84 6.22
CA ALA A 2 -8.17 5.37 6.57
C ALA A 2 -7.15 5.38 5.40
N TYR A 3 -7.57 5.12 4.16
CA TYR A 3 -6.67 5.24 2.99
C TYR A 3 -6.08 6.66 2.86
N HIS A 4 -6.88 7.71 3.07
CA HIS A 4 -6.39 9.09 3.00
C HIS A 4 -5.29 9.36 4.03
N VAL A 5 -5.46 8.86 5.27
CA VAL A 5 -4.45 9.00 6.33
C VAL A 5 -3.14 8.32 5.94
N ASN A 6 -3.21 7.08 5.42
CA ASN A 6 -2.01 6.35 5.00
C ASN A 6 -1.35 6.97 3.76
N ARG A 7 -2.13 7.58 2.87
CA ARG A 7 -1.63 8.29 1.69
C ARG A 7 -0.86 9.55 2.08
N GLU A 8 -1.36 10.33 3.04
CA GLU A 8 -0.67 11.51 3.58
C GLU A 8 0.64 11.10 4.27
N LEU A 9 0.60 10.05 5.09
CA LEU A 9 1.79 9.52 5.74
C LEU A 9 2.85 9.05 4.74
N PHE A 10 2.43 8.36 3.69
CA PHE A 10 3.32 7.94 2.60
C PHE A 10 3.89 9.15 1.84
N ALA A 11 3.11 10.21 1.60
CA ALA A 11 3.62 11.45 1.02
C ALA A 11 4.75 12.04 1.87
N ASN A 12 4.54 12.16 3.17
CA ASN A 12 5.53 12.71 4.10
C ASN A 12 6.82 11.88 4.13
N VAL A 13 6.72 10.55 4.09
CA VAL A 13 7.89 9.66 4.00
C VAL A 13 8.66 9.89 2.71
N VAL A 14 7.98 9.99 1.58
CA VAL A 14 8.63 10.23 0.28
C VAL A 14 9.26 11.63 0.24
N GLU A 15 8.56 12.66 0.70
CA GLU A 15 9.09 14.03 0.78
C GLU A 15 10.34 14.10 1.67
N ALA A 16 10.30 13.47 2.85
CA ALA A 16 11.47 13.38 3.73
C ALA A 16 12.64 12.66 3.05
N ALA A 17 12.40 11.54 2.37
CA ALA A 17 13.43 10.79 1.64
C ALA A 17 13.98 11.53 0.42
N VAL A 18 13.25 12.50 -0.12
CA VAL A 18 13.74 13.34 -1.21
C VAL A 18 14.65 14.46 -0.68
N LEU A 19 14.36 14.97 0.52
CA LEU A 19 15.08 16.10 1.13
C LEU A 19 16.28 15.68 2.00
N ASP A 20 16.27 14.46 2.56
CA ASP A 20 17.29 13.93 3.46
C ASP A 20 17.87 12.61 2.89
N GLU A 21 19.12 12.67 2.43
CA GLU A 21 19.81 11.52 1.84
C GLU A 21 20.08 10.39 2.84
N GLU A 22 20.29 10.72 4.12
CA GLU A 22 20.51 9.72 5.17
C GLU A 22 19.20 8.99 5.48
N PHE A 23 18.09 9.73 5.59
CA PHE A 23 16.77 9.13 5.71
C PHE A 23 16.43 8.27 4.49
N ARG A 24 16.73 8.74 3.27
CA ARG A 24 16.57 7.94 2.05
C ARG A 24 17.34 6.62 2.13
N ALA A 25 18.61 6.67 2.53
CA ALA A 25 19.44 5.48 2.62
C ALA A 25 18.86 4.47 3.63
N ARG A 26 18.41 4.92 4.81
CA ARG A 26 17.75 4.08 5.82
C ARG A 26 16.42 3.50 5.32
N LEU A 27 15.59 4.32 4.67
CA LEU A 27 14.31 3.91 4.10
C LEU A 27 14.51 2.82 3.06
N LEU A 28 15.48 3.00 2.16
CA LEU A 28 15.76 2.02 1.12
C LEU A 28 16.43 0.77 1.66
N ASP A 29 17.31 0.86 2.66
CA ASP A 29 17.94 -0.30 3.29
C ASP A 29 16.90 -1.23 3.95
N ASN A 30 16.04 -0.67 4.81
CA ASN A 30 15.01 -1.42 5.51
C ASN A 30 13.64 -0.70 5.51
N PRO A 31 12.87 -0.83 4.40
CA PRO A 31 11.58 -0.16 4.25
C PRO A 31 10.58 -0.53 5.33
N SER A 32 10.40 -1.82 5.62
CA SER A 32 9.44 -2.30 6.63
C SER A 32 9.72 -1.74 8.01
N SER A 33 10.98 -1.73 8.46
CA SER A 33 11.36 -1.11 9.74
C SER A 33 11.00 0.37 9.78
N THR A 34 11.32 1.10 8.71
CA THR A 34 11.02 2.54 8.61
C THR A 34 9.51 2.79 8.61
N MET A 35 8.76 2.03 7.81
CA MET A 35 7.29 2.13 7.72
C MET A 35 6.59 1.73 9.02
N ASN A 36 7.09 0.71 9.74
CA ASN A 36 6.63 0.36 11.07
C ASN A 36 6.83 1.52 12.07
N SER A 37 7.98 2.21 12.02
CA SER A 37 8.26 3.34 12.93
C SER A 37 7.33 4.54 12.72
N VAL A 38 6.77 4.69 11.53
CA VAL A 38 5.74 5.70 11.21
C VAL A 38 4.31 5.15 11.35
N GLY A 39 4.12 3.96 11.93
CA GLY A 39 2.82 3.42 12.31
C GLY A 39 2.14 2.52 11.27
N MET A 40 2.80 2.16 10.17
CA MET A 40 2.30 1.15 9.24
C MET A 40 2.69 -0.25 9.73
N CYS A 41 1.72 -1.07 10.13
CA CYS A 41 1.97 -2.43 10.60
C CYS A 41 2.28 -3.39 9.42
N VAL A 42 3.54 -3.77 9.26
CA VAL A 42 3.97 -4.79 8.28
C VAL A 42 4.16 -6.13 9.00
N PRO A 43 3.38 -7.19 8.66
CA PRO A 43 3.51 -8.50 9.31
C PRO A 43 4.88 -9.15 9.06
N ASP A 44 5.47 -9.76 10.09
CA ASP A 44 6.81 -10.36 10.05
C ASP A 44 7.00 -11.36 8.91
N TYR A 45 6.01 -12.21 8.67
CA TYR A 45 6.04 -13.22 7.60
C TYR A 45 6.08 -12.62 6.17
N SER A 46 5.78 -11.33 6.03
CA SER A 46 5.69 -10.63 4.75
C SER A 46 6.77 -9.57 4.55
N ILE A 47 7.71 -9.41 5.49
CA ILE A 47 8.74 -8.36 5.47
C ILE A 47 9.59 -8.40 4.20
N GLY A 48 10.05 -9.59 3.78
CA GLY A 48 10.88 -9.74 2.58
C GLY A 48 10.17 -9.26 1.32
N GLU A 49 8.95 -9.76 1.09
CA GLU A 49 8.12 -9.38 -0.06
C GLU A 49 7.73 -7.89 -0.01
N PHE A 50 7.41 -7.37 1.17
CA PHE A 50 7.12 -5.94 1.37
C PHE A 50 8.31 -5.07 0.98
N ASN A 51 9.51 -5.38 1.49
CA ASN A 51 10.71 -4.59 1.21
C ASN A 51 11.02 -4.56 -0.30
N GLU A 52 10.86 -5.69 -1.00
CA GLU A 52 11.04 -5.77 -2.45
C GLU A 52 10.01 -4.91 -3.19
N VAL A 53 8.72 -5.06 -2.87
CA VAL A 53 7.65 -4.29 -3.51
C VAL A 53 7.78 -2.80 -3.23
N PHE A 54 8.15 -2.44 -2.00
CA PHE A 54 8.36 -1.06 -1.61
C PHE A 54 9.43 -0.42 -2.50
N ARG A 55 10.61 -1.03 -2.62
CA ARG A 55 11.68 -0.52 -3.49
C ARG A 55 11.22 -0.38 -4.94
N ASN A 56 10.57 -1.42 -5.48
CA ASN A 56 10.03 -1.40 -6.85
C ASN A 56 9.00 -0.28 -7.11
N ARG A 57 8.30 0.18 -6.07
CA ARG A 57 7.30 1.25 -6.18
C ARG A 57 7.86 2.63 -5.83
N VAL A 58 8.78 2.70 -4.88
CA VAL A 58 9.27 3.95 -4.30
C VAL A 58 10.53 4.44 -4.99
N ASP A 59 11.41 3.58 -5.48
CA ASP A 59 12.61 4.03 -6.21
C ASP A 59 12.27 4.87 -7.46
N PRO A 60 11.32 4.46 -8.33
CA PRO A 60 10.93 5.28 -9.48
C PRO A 60 10.31 6.62 -9.05
N LEU A 61 9.54 6.61 -7.96
CA LEU A 61 8.88 7.78 -7.40
C LEU A 61 9.90 8.78 -6.82
N LEU A 62 10.92 8.31 -6.10
CA LEU A 62 12.01 9.12 -5.60
C LEU A 62 12.82 9.74 -6.74
N ALA A 63 13.10 8.96 -7.79
CA ALA A 63 13.79 9.46 -8.99
C ALA A 63 12.96 10.51 -9.76
N GLU A 64 11.64 10.39 -9.76
CA GLU A 64 10.73 11.39 -10.34
C GLU A 64 10.70 12.68 -9.50
N ALA A 65 10.55 12.55 -8.18
CA ALA A 65 10.56 13.67 -7.25
C ALA A 65 11.89 14.45 -7.27
N GLN A 66 13.02 13.75 -7.33
CA GLN A 66 14.34 14.39 -7.40
C GLN A 66 14.54 15.18 -8.70
N ARG A 67 13.99 14.70 -9.83
CA ARG A 67 13.99 15.45 -11.10
C ARG A 67 13.18 16.75 -11.01
N ILE A 68 12.05 16.74 -10.31
CA ILE A 68 11.23 17.95 -10.09
C ILE A 68 12.00 18.98 -9.25
N LEU A 69 12.67 18.54 -8.19
CA LEU A 69 13.51 19.44 -7.38
C LEU A 69 14.65 20.05 -8.19
N GLN A 70 15.34 19.25 -9.01
CA GLN A 70 16.42 19.74 -9.88
C GLN A 70 15.92 20.78 -10.90
N ALA A 71 14.65 20.69 -11.29
CA ALA A 71 14.01 21.67 -12.17
C ALA A 71 13.52 22.94 -11.44
N ASN A 72 13.80 23.10 -10.14
CA ASN A 72 13.31 24.18 -9.28
C ASN A 72 11.78 24.35 -9.30
N MET A 73 11.06 23.26 -9.54
CA MET A 73 9.59 23.24 -9.46
C MET A 73 9.15 22.94 -8.02
N PRO A 74 8.00 23.48 -7.58
CA PRO A 74 7.46 23.15 -6.27
C PRO A 74 7.18 21.64 -6.19
N LEU A 75 7.83 20.97 -5.24
CA LEU A 75 7.63 19.54 -5.02
C LEU A 75 6.22 19.33 -4.45
N SER A 76 5.37 18.67 -5.23
CA SER A 76 4.12 18.10 -4.76
C SER A 76 4.09 16.65 -5.19
N VAL A 77 4.55 15.76 -4.30
CA VAL A 77 4.64 14.32 -4.59
C VAL A 77 3.25 13.75 -4.92
N LYS A 78 2.19 14.35 -4.36
CA LYS A 78 0.79 14.00 -4.62
C LYS A 78 0.36 14.22 -6.07
N ASN A 79 1.04 15.08 -6.80
CA ASN A 79 0.76 15.38 -8.21
C ASN A 79 1.52 14.45 -9.16
N LEU A 80 2.42 13.59 -8.65
CA LEU A 80 3.12 12.62 -9.48
C LEU A 80 2.13 11.54 -9.95
N PRO A 81 2.09 11.23 -11.27
CA PRO A 81 1.19 10.20 -11.80
C PRO A 81 1.40 8.82 -11.14
N SER A 82 2.65 8.51 -10.80
CA SER A 82 3.05 7.25 -10.17
C SER A 82 2.67 7.17 -8.68
N PHE A 83 2.46 8.31 -8.02
CA PHE A 83 2.27 8.39 -6.58
C PHE A 83 1.01 7.68 -6.10
N SER A 84 -0.12 7.92 -6.76
CA SER A 84 -1.42 7.37 -6.33
C SER A 84 -1.38 5.84 -6.24
N CYS A 85 -0.84 5.19 -7.27
CA CYS A 85 -0.78 3.73 -7.32
C CYS A 85 0.28 3.18 -6.36
N ALA A 86 1.44 3.82 -6.23
CA ALA A 86 2.48 3.43 -5.28
C ALA A 86 2.00 3.54 -3.83
N ALA A 87 1.44 4.70 -3.45
CA ALA A 87 0.91 4.96 -2.12
C ALA A 87 -0.20 3.96 -1.76
N CYS A 88 -1.12 3.69 -2.69
CA CYS A 88 -2.16 2.69 -2.47
C CYS A 88 -1.58 1.29 -2.31
N THR A 89 -0.67 0.86 -3.18
CA THR A 89 -0.12 -0.50 -3.13
C THR A 89 0.59 -0.76 -1.80
N VAL A 90 1.39 0.22 -1.33
CA VAL A 90 2.09 0.13 -0.04
C VAL A 90 1.10 0.15 1.12
N ALA A 91 0.12 1.05 1.11
CA ALA A 91 -0.87 1.18 2.19
C ALA A 91 -1.84 -0.02 2.27
N ALA A 92 -2.19 -0.61 1.11
CA ALA A 92 -3.08 -1.77 1.03
C ALA A 92 -2.36 -3.07 1.41
N TRP A 93 -1.03 -3.08 1.56
CA TRP A 93 -0.24 -4.28 1.78
C TRP A 93 -0.70 -5.08 3.00
N THR A 94 -0.88 -4.41 4.14
CA THR A 94 -1.31 -5.07 5.39
C THR A 94 -2.69 -5.72 5.23
N VAL A 95 -3.63 -5.02 4.58
CA VAL A 95 -4.98 -5.55 4.31
C VAL A 95 -4.91 -6.74 3.36
N ALA A 96 -4.11 -6.63 2.30
CA ALA A 96 -3.88 -7.70 1.34
C ALA A 96 -3.25 -8.94 2.01
N ALA A 97 -2.27 -8.73 2.90
CA ALA A 97 -1.63 -9.81 3.64
C ALA A 97 -2.62 -10.58 4.53
N ILE A 98 -3.55 -9.87 5.19
CA ILE A 98 -4.62 -10.48 6.00
C ILE A 98 -5.58 -11.28 5.11
N ILE A 99 -5.97 -10.75 3.94
CA ILE A 99 -6.85 -11.45 3.00
C ILE A 99 -6.17 -12.71 2.45
N VAL A 100 -4.90 -12.62 2.07
CA VAL A 100 -4.14 -13.77 1.56
C VAL A 100 -3.95 -14.83 2.63
N ALA A 101 -3.76 -14.45 3.90
CA ALA A 101 -3.63 -15.39 5.02
C ALA A 101 -4.89 -16.25 5.25
N VAL A 102 -6.08 -15.75 4.90
CA VAL A 102 -7.33 -16.54 4.91
C VAL A 102 -7.34 -17.60 3.81
N GLY A 103 -6.66 -17.32 2.69
CA GLY A 103 -6.57 -18.21 1.54
C GLY A 103 -7.84 -18.23 0.69
N ALA A 104 -7.71 -18.73 -0.56
CA ALA A 104 -8.79 -18.73 -1.54
C ALA A 104 -10.00 -19.58 -1.14
N ALA A 105 -9.80 -20.66 -0.35
CA ALA A 105 -10.90 -21.47 0.16
C ALA A 105 -11.63 -20.79 1.34
N GLY A 106 -10.90 -20.04 2.17
CA GLY A 106 -11.45 -19.38 3.34
C GLY A 106 -12.27 -18.13 3.01
N VAL A 107 -12.02 -17.46 1.88
CA VAL A 107 -12.77 -16.24 1.55
C VAL A 107 -14.27 -16.47 1.34
N ALA A 108 -14.67 -17.68 0.93
CA ALA A 108 -16.08 -18.04 0.76
C ALA A 108 -16.84 -18.13 2.11
N THR A 109 -16.14 -18.36 3.22
CA THR A 109 -16.75 -18.48 4.56
C THR A 109 -16.73 -17.18 5.34
N LEU A 110 -16.16 -16.11 4.78
CA LEU A 110 -16.14 -14.80 5.42
C LEU A 110 -17.55 -14.22 5.54
N THR A 111 -17.74 -13.46 6.61
CA THR A 111 -18.98 -12.77 6.93
C THR A 111 -18.71 -11.29 7.11
N LEU A 112 -19.76 -10.49 7.23
CA LEU A 112 -19.67 -9.03 7.43
C LEU A 112 -18.86 -8.65 8.68
N THR A 113 -18.76 -9.54 9.66
CA THR A 113 -18.04 -9.31 10.92
C THR A 113 -16.62 -9.89 10.91
N SER A 114 -16.19 -10.52 9.81
CA SER A 114 -14.84 -11.07 9.71
C SER A 114 -13.80 -9.94 9.68
N ALA A 115 -12.72 -10.11 10.44
CA ALA A 115 -11.61 -9.15 10.51
C ALA A 115 -11.11 -8.62 9.14
N PRO A 116 -10.83 -9.46 8.11
CA PRO A 116 -10.43 -8.97 6.78
C PRO A 116 -11.46 -8.04 6.13
N VAL A 117 -12.75 -8.32 6.32
CA VAL A 117 -13.85 -7.53 5.73
C VAL A 117 -13.92 -6.17 6.40
N ILE A 118 -13.86 -6.13 7.74
CA ILE A 118 -13.86 -4.88 8.52
C ILE A 118 -12.61 -4.05 8.19
N ALA A 119 -11.44 -4.69 8.10
CA ALA A 119 -10.18 -4.03 7.78
C ALA A 119 -10.23 -3.38 6.40
N LEU A 120 -10.68 -4.12 5.38
CA LEU A 120 -10.82 -3.59 4.03
C LEU A 120 -11.87 -2.45 3.98
N ALA A 121 -13.04 -2.66 4.57
CA ALA A 121 -14.10 -1.66 4.60
C ALA A 121 -13.62 -0.34 5.22
N SER A 122 -12.89 -0.42 6.32
CA SER A 122 -12.30 0.73 7.01
C SER A 122 -11.21 1.41 6.17
N PHE A 123 -10.35 0.59 5.54
CA PHE A 123 -9.27 1.04 4.66
C PHE A 123 -9.82 1.89 3.51
N VAL A 124 -10.69 1.33 2.68
CA VAL A 124 -11.24 2.03 1.50
C VAL A 124 -12.33 3.03 1.88
N GLY A 125 -12.94 2.92 3.05
CA GLY A 125 -14.06 3.76 3.49
C GLY A 125 -15.39 3.39 2.84
N THR A 126 -15.69 2.10 2.76
CA THR A 126 -16.96 1.56 2.19
C THR A 126 -17.72 0.72 3.21
N SER A 127 -18.88 0.19 2.82
CA SER A 127 -19.66 -0.72 3.66
C SER A 127 -19.01 -2.10 3.77
N ALA A 128 -19.22 -2.79 4.91
CA ALA A 128 -18.76 -4.16 5.09
C ALA A 128 -19.31 -5.12 4.01
N LEU A 129 -20.54 -4.88 3.53
CA LEU A 129 -21.13 -5.66 2.45
C LEU A 129 -20.36 -5.52 1.13
N ALA A 130 -20.04 -4.29 0.73
CA ALA A 130 -19.25 -4.04 -0.47
C ALA A 130 -17.84 -4.67 -0.36
N ALA A 131 -17.21 -4.55 0.81
CA ALA A 131 -15.91 -5.18 1.07
C ALA A 131 -15.98 -6.72 1.02
N LEU A 132 -17.04 -7.34 1.57
CA LEU A 132 -17.22 -8.79 1.53
C LEU A 132 -17.36 -9.30 0.09
N VAL A 133 -18.24 -8.66 -0.69
CA VAL A 133 -18.44 -9.01 -2.11
C VAL A 133 -17.14 -8.89 -2.89
N PHE A 134 -16.38 -7.81 -2.66
CA PHE A 134 -15.08 -7.64 -3.28
C PHE A 134 -14.11 -8.77 -2.88
N ILE A 135 -13.96 -9.09 -1.59
CA ILE A 135 -13.04 -10.14 -1.14
C ILE A 135 -13.42 -11.50 -1.73
N GLN A 136 -14.71 -11.82 -1.78
CA GLN A 136 -15.20 -13.05 -2.39
C GLN A 136 -14.90 -13.14 -3.89
N SER A 137 -14.77 -12.00 -4.58
CA SER A 137 -14.39 -11.96 -6.00
C SER A 137 -12.89 -12.20 -6.25
N LEU A 138 -12.04 -12.15 -5.22
CA LEU A 138 -10.57 -12.27 -5.36
C LEU A 138 -10.05 -13.70 -5.56
N GLY A 139 -10.91 -14.70 -5.73
CA GLY A 139 -10.55 -16.13 -5.66
C GLY A 139 -9.22 -16.50 -6.34
N ALA A 140 -9.06 -16.18 -7.63
CA ALA A 140 -7.80 -16.44 -8.36
C ALA A 140 -6.67 -15.46 -8.00
N THR A 141 -7.00 -14.21 -7.68
CA THR A 141 -6.05 -13.16 -7.31
C THR A 141 -5.26 -13.51 -6.05
N ILE A 142 -5.89 -14.20 -5.09
CA ILE A 142 -5.21 -14.66 -3.86
C ILE A 142 -4.07 -15.63 -4.18
N GLY A 143 -4.22 -16.47 -5.21
CA GLY A 143 -3.15 -17.36 -5.68
C GLY A 143 -1.95 -16.61 -6.27
N GLY A 144 -2.12 -15.34 -6.65
CA GLY A 144 -1.05 -14.46 -7.13
C GLY A 144 -0.27 -13.75 -6.01
N GLY A 145 -0.59 -13.99 -4.74
CA GLY A 145 0.12 -13.43 -3.59
C GLY A 145 -0.38 -12.04 -3.14
N ILE A 146 0.33 -11.46 -2.16
CA ILE A 146 -0.07 -10.22 -1.47
C ILE A 146 -0.09 -9.04 -2.44
N LEU A 147 0.93 -8.92 -3.28
CA LEU A 147 1.01 -7.87 -4.29
C LEU A 147 -0.19 -7.87 -5.25
N ALA A 148 -0.65 -9.05 -5.69
CA ALA A 148 -1.78 -9.16 -6.61
C ALA A 148 -3.07 -8.66 -5.97
N VAL A 149 -3.30 -9.04 -4.71
CA VAL A 149 -4.46 -8.58 -3.93
C VAL A 149 -4.37 -7.08 -3.65
N ALA A 150 -3.20 -6.56 -3.27
CA ALA A 150 -3.00 -5.14 -3.04
C ALA A 150 -3.31 -4.31 -4.29
N LYS A 151 -2.82 -4.75 -5.47
CA LYS A 151 -3.16 -4.11 -6.75
C LYS A 151 -4.66 -4.15 -7.04
N ALA A 152 -5.31 -5.30 -6.85
CA ALA A 152 -6.75 -5.43 -7.08
C ALA A 152 -7.57 -4.46 -6.21
N ILE A 153 -7.19 -4.29 -4.93
CA ILE A 153 -7.79 -3.30 -4.03
C ILE A 153 -7.60 -1.89 -4.61
N CYS A 154 -6.39 -1.57 -5.07
CA CYS A 154 -6.07 -0.25 -5.61
C CYS A 154 -6.76 0.07 -6.93
N THR A 155 -6.93 -0.92 -7.81
CA THR A 155 -7.72 -0.78 -9.04
C THR A 155 -9.20 -0.61 -8.70
N TRP A 156 -9.73 -1.35 -7.72
CA TRP A 156 -11.13 -1.23 -7.31
C TRP A 156 -11.49 0.18 -6.82
N ILE A 157 -10.59 0.86 -6.12
CA ILE A 157 -10.80 2.23 -5.67
C ILE A 157 -10.33 3.30 -6.67
N GLY A 158 -9.87 2.90 -7.86
CA GLY A 158 -9.39 3.80 -8.92
C GLY A 158 -8.05 4.48 -8.63
N ALA A 159 -7.26 3.97 -7.69
CA ALA A 159 -5.93 4.51 -7.37
C ALA A 159 -4.84 4.03 -8.32
N CYS A 160 -5.02 2.85 -8.92
CA CYS A 160 -4.19 2.29 -9.99
C CYS A 160 -5.05 2.11 -11.26
N PRO A 161 -4.46 2.28 -12.46
CA PRO A 161 -5.10 1.87 -13.71
C PRO A 161 -5.26 0.35 -13.81
#